data_AF-A0AAW2X4F6-F1
#
_entry.id   AF-A0AAW2X4F6-F1
#
_cell.length_a   1.000
_cell.length_b   1.000
_cell.length_c   1.000
_cell.angle_alpha   90.00
_cell.angle_beta   90.00
_cell.angle_gamma   90.00
#
_symmetry.space_group_name_H-M   'P 1'
#
loop_
_entity.id
_entity.type
_entity.pdbx_description
1 polymer ?
#
loop_
_entity_poly.entity_id
_entity_poly.type
_entity_poly.pdbx_seq_one_letter_code
_entity_poly.pdbx_strand_id
1 'polypeptide(L)'
;MPLWVVDALAALSLIFIGYVLTDHACNPLNMAENNVQPTGKSSEYSRVALNERILSSLSRRSVAAHPWHDLEIGKLSSSYGLCRSMFLILSDVYAGPGAPSIFNCVVEIGKGSKVKYELDKTSGLIKVDRVLYSSVVYPHNYGFIPRTICEDSDPMDVLILMQEPVLPGTYLRARAIGLMPMIDQGEKDDKIIAVCADDPEFRHYKDIQDLPPHRLAEIRRFFEDYKKNENKSVAVEDFLPAEAATDAIKHSMDLYASYIVESLRQ
;
A
#
# COMPACT_ATOMS: atom_id res chain seq x y z
N MET A 1 37.96 -7.20 -46.38
CA MET A 1 37.58 -7.37 -44.96
C MET A 1 36.42 -8.36 -44.91
N PRO A 2 36.49 -9.43 -44.09
CA PRO A 2 35.73 -10.65 -44.38
C PRO A 2 34.33 -10.66 -43.73
N LEU A 3 33.39 -11.29 -44.46
CA LEU A 3 32.04 -11.68 -44.05
C LEU A 3 32.08 -12.68 -42.89
N TRP A 4 31.85 -12.24 -41.64
CA TRP A 4 31.51 -13.13 -40.52
C TRP A 4 30.90 -12.41 -39.29
N VAL A 5 30.47 -11.14 -39.42
CA VAL A 5 29.87 -10.38 -38.30
C VAL A 5 28.34 -10.30 -38.37
N VAL A 6 27.70 -10.99 -39.33
CA VAL A 6 26.22 -10.91 -39.51
C VAL A 6 25.45 -12.18 -39.12
N ASP A 7 26.12 -13.29 -38.76
CA ASP A 7 25.46 -14.59 -38.58
C ASP A 7 25.19 -15.00 -37.12
N ALA A 8 25.46 -14.16 -36.12
CA ALA A 8 25.14 -14.47 -34.72
C ALA A 8 23.74 -14.01 -34.26
N LEU A 9 23.00 -13.25 -35.09
CA LEU A 9 21.70 -12.68 -34.74
C LEU A 9 20.49 -13.41 -35.36
N ALA A 10 20.72 -14.44 -36.20
CA ALA A 10 19.65 -15.22 -36.84
C ALA A 10 19.37 -16.60 -36.20
N ALA A 11 20.17 -17.04 -35.22
CA ALA A 11 20.06 -18.39 -34.64
C ALA A 11 19.27 -18.48 -33.31
N LEU A 12 18.84 -17.37 -32.71
CA LEU A 12 18.05 -17.37 -31.47
C LEU A 12 16.55 -17.05 -31.66
N SER A 13 16.12 -16.77 -32.89
CA SER A 13 14.73 -16.48 -33.25
C SER A 13 13.91 -17.71 -33.67
N LEU A 14 14.49 -18.91 -33.71
CA LEU A 14 13.84 -20.14 -34.19
C LEU A 14 13.47 -21.17 -33.09
N ILE A 15 13.73 -20.90 -31.81
CA ILE A 15 13.33 -21.81 -30.71
C ILE A 15 11.98 -21.41 -30.07
N PHE A 16 11.46 -20.21 -30.34
CA PHE A 16 10.22 -19.73 -29.71
C PHE A 16 8.94 -19.81 -30.56
N ILE A 17 9.02 -20.29 -31.81
CA ILE A 17 7.86 -20.43 -32.72
C ILE A 17 7.31 -21.88 -32.74
N GLY A 18 7.87 -22.80 -31.95
CA GLY A 18 7.50 -24.22 -31.95
C GLY A 18 6.46 -24.69 -30.92
N TYR A 19 5.96 -23.83 -30.02
CA TYR A 19 5.12 -24.31 -28.89
C TYR A 19 3.69 -23.74 -28.85
N VAL A 20 3.25 -23.01 -29.88
CA VAL A 20 1.93 -22.33 -29.86
C VAL A 20 0.92 -22.90 -30.86
N LEU A 21 1.29 -23.85 -31.74
CA LEU A 21 0.34 -24.35 -32.76
C LEU A 21 0.49 -25.85 -33.04
N THR A 22 -0.23 -26.67 -32.26
CA THR A 22 -0.87 -27.94 -32.69
C THR A 22 -2.02 -28.22 -31.72
N ASP A 23 -3.24 -27.87 -32.12
CA ASP A 23 -4.34 -28.79 -32.50
C ASP A 23 -5.22 -29.22 -31.31
N HIS A 24 -6.43 -28.65 -31.21
CA HIS A 24 -7.68 -29.16 -31.80
C HIS A 24 -8.21 -30.43 -31.11
N ALA A 25 -9.33 -30.28 -30.39
CA ALA A 25 -10.61 -30.96 -30.67
C ALA A 25 -11.45 -31.10 -29.39
N CYS A 26 -12.65 -30.53 -29.47
CA CYS A 26 -13.76 -30.79 -28.58
C CYS A 26 -14.25 -32.23 -28.79
N ASN A 27 -14.41 -33.03 -27.73
CA ASN A 27 -15.43 -34.07 -27.68
C ASN A 27 -15.81 -34.40 -26.22
N PRO A 28 -17.11 -34.55 -25.88
CA PRO A 28 -17.57 -34.86 -24.53
C PRO A 28 -17.72 -36.37 -24.34
N LEU A 29 -17.44 -36.87 -23.12
CA LEU A 29 -18.19 -37.92 -22.39
C LEU A 29 -17.35 -38.60 -21.28
N ASN A 30 -18.06 -38.91 -20.20
CA ASN A 30 -17.81 -39.89 -19.13
C ASN A 30 -16.89 -39.54 -17.94
N MET A 31 -17.57 -38.99 -16.91
CA MET A 31 -17.73 -39.58 -15.57
C MET A 31 -16.65 -40.57 -15.09
N ALA A 32 -15.84 -40.16 -14.13
CA ALA A 32 -15.42 -41.00 -13.01
C ALA A 32 -15.07 -40.11 -11.81
N GLU A 33 -15.76 -40.37 -10.70
CA GLU A 33 -15.58 -39.76 -9.38
C GLU A 33 -14.14 -39.90 -8.89
N ASN A 34 -13.60 -38.86 -8.27
CA ASN A 34 -12.71 -39.03 -7.13
C ASN A 34 -12.82 -37.82 -6.20
N ASN A 35 -13.22 -38.15 -4.98
CA ASN A 35 -13.70 -37.30 -3.92
C ASN A 35 -12.50 -36.85 -3.07
N VAL A 36 -12.14 -35.57 -3.11
CA VAL A 36 -11.20 -34.96 -2.15
C VAL A 36 -11.77 -33.61 -1.72
N GLN A 37 -12.28 -33.56 -0.50
CA GLN A 37 -12.72 -32.35 0.18
C GLN A 37 -11.51 -31.60 0.74
N PRO A 38 -11.29 -30.31 0.42
CA PRO A 38 -10.43 -29.46 1.22
C PRO A 38 -11.30 -28.71 2.24
N THR A 39 -11.21 -29.15 3.49
CA THR A 39 -11.66 -28.39 4.65
C THR A 39 -10.77 -27.17 4.84
N GLY A 40 -11.30 -25.98 4.60
CA GLY A 40 -10.65 -24.72 4.90
C GLY A 40 -11.63 -23.57 4.68
N LYS A 41 -12.11 -22.97 5.77
CA LYS A 41 -12.93 -21.74 5.70
C LYS A 41 -12.03 -20.59 5.23
N SER A 42 -12.14 -20.21 3.96
CA SER A 42 -11.65 -18.93 3.46
C SER A 42 -12.52 -17.82 4.07
N SER A 43 -11.90 -16.87 4.76
CA SER A 43 -12.56 -15.62 5.18
C SER A 43 -13.07 -14.90 3.93
N GLU A 44 -14.37 -14.65 3.91
CA GLU A 44 -15.04 -13.95 2.82
C GLU A 44 -14.80 -12.44 3.00
N TYR A 45 -13.75 -11.92 2.36
CA TYR A 45 -13.46 -10.49 2.31
C TYR A 45 -14.65 -9.73 1.70
N SER A 46 -15.15 -8.72 2.39
CA SER A 46 -16.16 -7.80 1.87
C SER A 46 -15.58 -7.02 0.69
N ARG A 47 -15.93 -7.41 -0.55
CA ARG A 47 -15.40 -6.82 -1.78
C ARG A 47 -15.96 -5.42 -2.00
N VAL A 48 -15.14 -4.39 -1.82
CA VAL A 48 -15.44 -3.05 -2.33
C VAL A 48 -15.19 -3.04 -3.84
N ALA A 49 -16.18 -2.72 -4.66
CA ALA A 49 -16.02 -2.64 -6.12
C ALA A 49 -15.38 -1.29 -6.53
N LEU A 50 -14.43 -1.31 -7.47
CA LEU A 50 -13.87 -0.09 -8.06
C LEU A 50 -14.94 0.62 -8.90
N ASN A 51 -15.08 1.94 -8.76
CA ASN A 51 -16.04 2.72 -9.54
C ASN A 51 -15.44 3.19 -10.89
N GLU A 52 -16.30 3.63 -11.83
CA GLU A 52 -15.86 4.08 -13.17
C GLU A 52 -14.87 5.25 -13.13
N ARG A 53 -14.91 6.09 -12.09
CA ARG A 53 -13.95 7.18 -11.90
C ARG A 53 -12.55 6.63 -11.63
N ILE A 54 -12.43 5.60 -10.79
CA ILE A 54 -11.16 4.93 -10.49
C ILE A 54 -10.66 4.14 -11.71
N LEU A 55 -11.55 3.52 -12.48
CA LEU A 55 -11.16 2.82 -13.70
C LEU A 55 -10.69 3.77 -14.81
N SER A 56 -11.34 4.92 -14.96
CA SER A 56 -10.99 5.93 -15.97
C SER A 56 -9.69 6.68 -15.65
N SER A 57 -9.35 6.87 -14.38
CA SER A 57 -8.08 7.49 -13.98
C SER A 57 -6.86 6.61 -14.26
N LEU A 58 -7.01 5.28 -14.15
CA LEU A 58 -5.98 4.30 -14.51
C LEU A 58 -5.67 4.27 -16.03
N SER A 59 -6.55 4.81 -16.87
CA SER A 59 -6.49 4.76 -18.35
C SER A 59 -5.71 5.92 -19.03
N ARG A 60 -5.09 6.84 -18.27
CA ARG A 60 -4.36 8.05 -18.76
C ARG A 60 -5.19 9.03 -19.61
N ARG A 61 -5.59 10.12 -18.97
CA ARG A 61 -5.60 11.53 -19.44
C ARG A 61 -5.59 12.40 -18.19
N SER A 62 -5.29 13.69 -18.28
CA SER A 62 -5.20 14.63 -17.15
C SER A 62 -6.52 14.73 -16.36
N VAL A 63 -6.73 13.79 -15.45
CA VAL A 63 -7.88 13.72 -14.54
C VAL A 63 -7.35 13.98 -13.13
N ALA A 64 -8.12 14.67 -12.31
CA ALA A 64 -7.76 14.87 -10.90
C ALA A 64 -7.52 13.51 -10.24
N ALA A 65 -6.30 13.31 -9.73
CA ALA A 65 -5.86 12.04 -9.17
C ALA A 65 -6.65 11.69 -7.90
N HIS A 66 -7.17 10.46 -7.84
CA HIS A 66 -7.63 9.84 -6.62
C HIS A 66 -6.43 9.56 -5.70
N PRO A 67 -6.37 10.10 -4.46
CA PRO A 67 -5.18 10.00 -3.61
C PRO A 67 -4.72 8.56 -3.30
N TRP A 68 -5.65 7.60 -3.28
CA TRP A 68 -5.32 6.18 -3.06
C TRP A 68 -4.87 5.44 -4.32
N HIS A 69 -5.49 5.71 -5.49
CA HIS A 69 -5.29 4.90 -6.69
C HIS A 69 -4.36 5.54 -7.72
N ASP A 70 -4.33 6.87 -7.82
CA ASP A 70 -3.77 7.58 -8.98
C ASP A 70 -2.54 8.45 -8.68
N LEU A 71 -2.12 8.55 -7.42
CA LEU A 71 -0.98 9.37 -7.06
C LEU A 71 0.33 8.75 -7.63
N GLU A 72 0.76 9.20 -8.81
CA GLU A 72 2.08 8.97 -9.45
C GLU A 72 3.02 10.14 -9.19
N ILE A 73 4.25 9.93 -8.67
CA ILE A 73 5.28 11.00 -8.59
C ILE A 73 6.70 10.48 -8.83
N GLY A 74 7.17 10.75 -10.05
CA GLY A 74 8.57 10.70 -10.47
C GLY A 74 8.67 10.94 -11.99
N LYS A 75 9.52 11.88 -12.44
CA LYS A 75 9.73 12.11 -13.88
C LYS A 75 10.19 10.81 -14.55
N LEU A 76 9.38 10.25 -15.44
CA LEU A 76 9.85 9.31 -16.46
C LEU A 76 10.87 10.03 -17.34
N SER A 77 12.17 9.76 -17.13
CA SER A 77 13.15 10.03 -18.18
C SER A 77 12.78 9.15 -19.38
N SER A 78 12.29 9.81 -20.43
CA SER A 78 11.91 9.21 -21.71
C SER A 78 13.07 8.44 -22.32
N SER A 79 13.15 7.12 -22.09
CA SER A 79 13.91 6.15 -22.88
C SER A 79 13.45 4.75 -22.47
N TYR A 80 13.37 3.81 -23.42
CA TYR A 80 13.05 2.39 -23.27
C TYR A 80 11.57 1.98 -23.42
N GLY A 81 11.14 1.95 -24.69
CA GLY A 81 10.80 0.71 -25.40
C GLY A 81 9.75 -0.22 -24.80
N LEU A 82 8.59 -0.27 -25.47
CA LEU A 82 7.49 -1.22 -25.24
C LEU A 82 7.94 -2.70 -25.25
N CYS A 83 7.16 -3.49 -24.52
CA CYS A 83 7.04 -4.96 -24.60
C CYS A 83 7.99 -5.79 -23.71
N ARG A 84 7.74 -5.78 -22.38
CA ARG A 84 7.71 -7.01 -21.53
C ARG A 84 7.34 -6.88 -20.05
N SER A 85 6.89 -5.74 -19.51
CA SER A 85 6.84 -5.57 -18.04
C SER A 85 5.59 -4.87 -17.49
N MET A 86 4.37 -5.32 -17.83
CA MET A 86 3.16 -4.71 -17.25
C MET A 86 2.97 -5.04 -15.75
N PHE A 87 3.63 -6.08 -15.25
CA PHE A 87 3.47 -6.56 -13.87
C PHE A 87 4.45 -5.93 -12.87
N LEU A 88 5.67 -5.58 -13.28
CA LEU A 88 6.67 -4.91 -12.41
C LEU A 88 6.58 -3.38 -12.45
N ILE A 89 5.99 -2.79 -13.49
CA ILE A 89 5.90 -1.33 -13.63
C ILE A 89 4.85 -0.72 -12.67
N LEU A 90 3.94 -1.50 -12.10
CA LEU A 90 2.86 -0.99 -11.26
C LEU A 90 3.21 -0.81 -9.77
N SER A 91 4.20 -1.53 -9.25
CA SER A 91 4.64 -1.42 -7.85
C SER A 91 5.71 -0.32 -7.66
N ASP A 92 6.71 -0.28 -8.54
CA ASP A 92 7.89 0.59 -8.38
C ASP A 92 7.63 2.07 -8.73
N VAL A 93 6.60 2.35 -9.53
CA VAL A 93 6.35 3.70 -10.08
C VAL A 93 5.44 4.56 -9.19
N TYR A 94 4.74 3.98 -8.20
CA TYR A 94 3.54 4.63 -7.64
C TYR A 94 3.53 4.83 -6.13
N ALA A 95 4.11 3.93 -5.33
CA ALA A 95 4.38 4.19 -3.91
C ALA A 95 5.54 5.19 -3.71
N GLY A 96 6.31 5.48 -4.77
CA GLY A 96 7.50 6.32 -4.78
C GLY A 96 8.77 5.52 -5.11
N PRO A 97 9.80 6.13 -5.74
CA PRO A 97 10.95 5.41 -6.30
C PRO A 97 11.88 4.74 -5.27
N GLY A 98 11.60 4.88 -3.97
CA GLY A 98 12.34 4.25 -2.87
C GLY A 98 11.55 3.23 -2.07
N ALA A 99 10.32 2.90 -2.52
CA ALA A 99 9.47 1.94 -1.82
C ALA A 99 10.11 0.54 -1.86
N PRO A 100 9.91 -0.31 -0.84
CA PRO A 100 9.07 -0.11 0.35
C PRO A 100 9.72 0.73 1.47
N SER A 101 11.02 1.04 1.38
CA SER A 101 11.75 1.72 2.46
C SER A 101 11.42 3.22 2.59
N ILE A 102 11.22 3.91 1.47
CA ILE A 102 10.82 5.32 1.38
C ILE A 102 9.63 5.42 0.44
N PHE A 103 8.51 5.91 0.94
CA PHE A 103 7.24 5.92 0.22
C PHE A 103 6.55 7.29 0.33
N ASN A 104 5.62 7.56 -0.58
CA ASN A 104 4.69 8.66 -0.45
C ASN A 104 3.64 8.29 0.60
N CYS A 105 3.29 9.24 1.45
CA CYS A 105 2.20 9.10 2.41
C CYS A 105 1.25 10.28 2.26
N VAL A 106 -0.04 9.99 2.13
CA VAL A 106 -1.11 11.00 2.09
C VAL A 106 -1.58 11.24 3.52
N VAL A 107 -1.45 12.47 4.00
CA VAL A 107 -1.83 12.86 5.36
C VAL A 107 -3.34 13.08 5.42
N GLU A 108 -3.98 12.45 6.40
CA GLU A 108 -5.39 12.65 6.71
C GLU A 108 -5.56 13.55 7.92
N ILE A 109 -4.70 13.39 8.94
CA ILE A 109 -4.84 14.07 10.22
C ILE A 109 -3.52 14.75 10.57
N GLY A 110 -3.58 16.08 10.71
CA GLY A 110 -2.45 16.86 11.19
C GLY A 110 -2.18 16.63 12.67
N LYS A 111 -0.90 16.69 13.06
CA LYS A 111 -0.45 16.64 14.46
C LYS A 111 -1.24 17.63 15.32
N GLY A 112 -1.71 17.17 16.48
CA GLY A 112 -2.48 17.97 17.44
C GLY A 112 -3.97 18.07 17.13
N SER A 113 -4.47 17.42 16.08
CA SER A 113 -5.90 17.41 15.77
C SER A 113 -6.69 16.49 16.72
N LYS A 114 -7.88 16.96 17.13
CA LYS A 114 -8.93 16.14 17.78
C LYS A 114 -9.94 15.58 16.76
N VAL A 115 -9.93 16.07 15.53
CA VAL A 115 -10.81 15.61 14.47
C VAL A 115 -10.16 14.41 13.79
N LYS A 116 -10.84 13.27 13.80
CA LYS A 116 -10.48 12.10 13.00
C LYS A 116 -11.05 12.31 11.60
N TYR A 117 -10.18 12.76 10.71
CA TYR A 117 -10.41 12.72 9.28
C TYR A 117 -10.13 11.32 8.74
N GLU A 118 -10.73 11.00 7.61
CA GLU A 118 -10.41 9.79 6.84
C GLU A 118 -10.68 10.02 5.36
N LEU A 119 -9.99 9.23 4.53
CA LEU A 119 -10.26 9.12 3.11
C LEU A 119 -11.64 8.49 2.89
N ASP A 120 -12.50 9.20 2.16
CA ASP A 120 -13.64 8.55 1.52
C ASP A 120 -13.17 7.80 0.27
N LYS A 121 -13.01 6.48 0.39
CA LYS A 121 -12.52 5.58 -0.68
C LYS A 121 -13.29 5.69 -2.00
N THR A 122 -14.55 6.12 -1.95
CA THR A 122 -15.38 6.25 -3.16
C THR A 122 -15.08 7.54 -3.92
N SER A 123 -15.02 8.68 -3.23
CA SER A 123 -14.86 9.99 -3.87
C SER A 123 -13.41 10.45 -3.99
N GLY A 124 -12.52 9.90 -3.16
CA GLY A 124 -11.12 10.34 -3.01
C GLY A 124 -10.96 11.61 -2.18
N LEU A 125 -12.02 12.07 -1.51
CA LEU A 125 -12.00 13.28 -0.69
C LEU A 125 -11.74 12.94 0.78
N ILE A 126 -11.25 13.94 1.53
CA ILE A 126 -11.16 13.85 2.98
C ILE A 126 -12.53 14.15 3.60
N LYS A 127 -13.04 13.26 4.43
CA LYS A 127 -14.25 13.48 5.23
C LYS A 127 -13.93 13.44 6.71
N VAL A 128 -14.82 14.02 7.52
CA VAL A 128 -14.77 13.87 8.97
C VAL A 128 -15.47 12.56 9.32
N ASP A 129 -14.73 11.61 9.89
CA ASP A 129 -15.31 10.40 10.47
C ASP A 129 -16.01 10.74 11.78
N ARG A 130 -15.23 11.34 12.70
CA ARG A 130 -15.72 11.78 14.01
C ARG A 130 -14.77 12.78 14.68
N VAL A 131 -15.25 13.40 15.74
CA VAL A 131 -14.40 14.06 16.74
C VAL A 131 -14.08 13.04 17.82
N LEU A 132 -12.82 12.97 18.28
CA LEU A 132 -12.42 12.01 19.31
C LEU A 132 -13.22 12.23 20.61
N TYR A 133 -13.66 11.11 21.22
CA TYR A 133 -14.55 11.10 22.38
C TYR A 133 -13.82 11.41 23.69
N SER A 134 -12.51 11.23 23.70
CA SER A 134 -11.62 11.57 24.81
C SER A 134 -10.98 12.95 24.59
N SER A 135 -10.48 13.58 25.65
CA SER A 135 -9.70 14.82 25.55
C SER A 135 -8.25 14.54 25.13
N VAL A 136 -8.09 13.88 23.97
CA VAL A 136 -6.81 13.50 23.37
C VAL A 136 -6.71 14.10 21.98
N VAL A 137 -5.48 14.21 21.48
CA VAL A 137 -5.17 14.69 20.12
C VAL A 137 -4.12 13.77 19.50
N TYR A 138 -4.11 13.67 18.17
CA TYR A 138 -3.10 12.86 17.47
C TYR A 138 -1.69 13.38 17.78
N PRO A 139 -0.75 12.56 18.28
CA PRO A 139 0.57 13.01 18.72
C PRO A 139 1.48 13.40 17.54
N HIS A 140 1.20 12.86 16.36
CA HIS A 140 1.96 13.07 15.13
C HIS A 140 1.02 13.17 13.92
N ASN A 141 1.56 13.55 12.77
CA ASN A 141 0.79 13.51 11.53
C ASN A 141 0.43 12.06 11.22
N TYR A 142 -0.76 11.84 10.66
CA TYR A 142 -1.30 10.50 10.41
C TYR A 142 -1.93 10.45 9.04
N GLY A 143 -1.81 9.32 8.38
CA GLY A 143 -2.45 9.07 7.10
C GLY A 143 -2.13 7.68 6.59
N PHE A 144 -2.08 7.51 5.27
CA PHE A 144 -1.99 6.19 4.67
C PHE A 144 -0.99 6.15 3.50
N ILE A 145 -0.60 4.93 3.10
CA ILE A 145 0.24 4.70 1.92
C ILE A 145 -0.66 4.46 0.70
N PRO A 146 -0.58 5.27 -0.36
CA PRO A 146 -1.27 5.01 -1.61
C PRO A 146 -0.92 3.63 -2.18
N ARG A 147 -1.87 3.01 -2.89
CA ARG A 147 -1.70 1.67 -3.50
C ARG A 147 -1.23 0.56 -2.57
N THR A 148 -1.73 0.61 -1.35
CA THR A 148 -1.67 -0.48 -0.40
C THR A 148 -3.09 -0.87 -0.02
N ILE A 149 -3.26 -2.10 0.45
CA ILE A 149 -4.50 -2.56 1.07
C ILE A 149 -4.16 -3.58 2.16
N CYS A 150 -4.88 -3.49 3.27
CA CYS A 150 -4.79 -4.38 4.40
C CYS A 150 -6.02 -5.32 4.45
N GLU A 151 -6.01 -6.22 5.42
CA GLU A 151 -7.08 -7.21 5.65
C GLU A 151 -8.45 -6.57 5.93
N ASP A 152 -8.46 -5.37 6.49
CA ASP A 152 -9.63 -4.53 6.78
C ASP A 152 -10.17 -3.77 5.54
N SER A 153 -9.57 -3.98 4.37
CA SER A 153 -9.89 -3.29 3.11
C SER A 153 -9.63 -1.77 3.14
N ASP A 154 -8.78 -1.30 4.07
CA ASP A 154 -8.23 0.05 4.09
C ASP A 154 -6.77 0.04 3.63
N PRO A 155 -6.22 1.19 3.17
CA PRO A 155 -4.79 1.28 2.88
C PRO A 155 -3.97 1.23 4.17
N MET A 156 -2.70 0.85 4.06
CA MET A 156 -1.78 0.75 5.20
C MET A 156 -1.60 2.09 5.90
N ASP A 157 -1.89 2.10 7.21
CA ASP A 157 -1.82 3.26 8.08
C ASP A 157 -0.38 3.64 8.45
N VAL A 158 -0.13 4.96 8.59
CA VAL A 158 1.18 5.52 8.89
C VAL A 158 1.09 6.67 9.89
N LEU A 159 1.90 6.59 10.94
CA LEU A 159 2.18 7.70 11.85
C LEU A 159 3.53 8.34 11.49
N ILE A 160 3.51 9.63 11.14
CA ILE A 160 4.66 10.35 10.58
C ILE A 160 5.22 11.36 11.59
N LEU A 161 6.43 11.09 12.05
CA LEU A 161 7.20 11.96 12.91
C LEU A 161 7.93 13.02 12.08
N MET A 162 7.70 14.29 12.42
CA MET A 162 8.35 15.47 11.84
C MET A 162 8.16 16.69 12.76
N GLN A 163 8.82 17.79 12.44
CA GLN A 163 8.76 19.04 13.20
C GLN A 163 7.36 19.68 13.13
N GLU A 164 6.80 19.81 11.93
CA GLU A 164 5.62 20.62 11.66
C GLU A 164 4.34 19.81 11.41
N PRO A 165 3.16 20.34 11.77
CA PRO A 165 1.89 19.75 11.37
C PRO A 165 1.68 19.86 9.85
N VAL A 166 1.04 18.84 9.28
CA VAL A 166 0.75 18.77 7.84
C VAL A 166 -0.76 18.79 7.61
N LEU A 167 -1.19 19.43 6.52
CA LEU A 167 -2.59 19.60 6.19
C LEU A 167 -3.21 18.30 5.63
N PRO A 168 -4.47 17.98 5.98
CA PRO A 168 -5.21 16.87 5.38
C PRO A 168 -5.27 16.96 3.84
N GLY A 169 -5.15 15.82 3.17
CA GLY A 169 -5.17 15.69 1.71
C GLY A 169 -3.86 16.07 1.00
N THR A 170 -2.82 16.47 1.76
CA THR A 170 -1.47 16.65 1.21
C THR A 170 -0.67 15.37 1.32
N TYR A 171 0.38 15.22 0.52
CA TYR A 171 1.28 14.08 0.63
C TYR A 171 2.72 14.54 0.89
N LEU A 172 3.52 13.63 1.45
CA LEU A 172 4.95 13.82 1.71
C LEU A 172 5.70 12.50 1.49
N ARG A 173 7.04 12.56 1.45
CA ARG A 173 7.88 11.36 1.44
C ARG A 173 8.22 10.94 2.86
N ALA A 174 7.97 9.69 3.19
CA ALA A 174 8.20 9.12 4.51
C ALA A 174 9.13 7.90 4.41
N ARG A 175 9.95 7.68 5.45
CA ARG A 175 10.76 6.46 5.63
C ARG A 175 10.17 5.66 6.78
N ALA A 176 9.90 4.37 6.57
CA ALA A 176 9.53 3.46 7.64
C ALA A 176 10.73 3.26 8.59
N ILE A 177 10.47 3.39 9.89
CA ILE A 177 11.47 3.15 10.94
C ILE A 177 11.01 2.09 11.94
N GLY A 178 9.72 1.72 11.95
CA GLY A 178 9.22 0.64 12.79
C GLY A 178 7.78 0.30 12.48
N LEU A 179 7.32 -0.81 13.06
CA LEU A 179 5.95 -1.29 12.97
C LEU A 179 5.37 -1.32 14.38
N MET A 180 4.13 -0.87 14.52
CA MET A 180 3.36 -0.92 15.76
C MET A 180 2.23 -1.92 15.57
N PRO A 181 2.41 -3.19 16.01
CA PRO A 181 1.33 -4.15 15.96
C PRO A 181 0.23 -3.75 16.94
N MET A 182 -1.00 -3.80 16.48
CA MET A 182 -2.15 -3.35 17.24
C MET A 182 -3.37 -4.22 16.93
N ILE A 183 -4.15 -4.49 17.98
CA ILE A 183 -5.39 -5.23 17.92
C ILE A 183 -6.52 -4.28 18.34
N ASP A 184 -7.40 -3.93 17.41
CA ASP A 184 -8.61 -3.14 17.68
C ASP A 184 -9.82 -4.06 17.64
N GLN A 185 -10.51 -4.22 18.78
CA GLN A 185 -11.72 -5.05 18.89
C GLN A 185 -11.54 -6.50 18.39
N GLY A 186 -10.31 -7.03 18.44
CA GLY A 186 -9.98 -8.38 18.00
C GLY A 186 -9.52 -8.49 16.54
N GLU A 187 -9.55 -7.39 15.79
CA GLU A 187 -9.04 -7.30 14.43
C GLU A 187 -7.63 -6.72 14.44
N LYS A 188 -6.80 -7.20 13.50
CA LYS A 188 -5.42 -6.77 13.35
C LYS A 188 -5.39 -5.43 12.62
N ASP A 189 -4.79 -4.42 13.24
CA ASP A 189 -4.74 -3.02 12.77
C ASP A 189 -3.31 -2.45 12.94
N ASP A 190 -2.34 -3.14 12.33
CA ASP A 190 -0.93 -2.75 12.41
C ASP A 190 -0.69 -1.37 11.77
N LYS A 191 0.19 -0.57 12.38
CA LYS A 191 0.50 0.77 11.86
C LYS A 191 2.00 0.96 11.65
N ILE A 192 2.35 1.61 10.56
CA ILE A 192 3.73 1.98 10.26
C ILE A 192 4.12 3.21 11.09
N ILE A 193 5.27 3.15 11.76
CA ILE A 193 5.93 4.32 12.34
C ILE A 193 6.99 4.81 11.35
N ALA A 194 6.85 6.07 10.93
CA ALA A 194 7.69 6.65 9.90
C ALA A 194 8.21 8.04 10.28
N VAL A 195 9.24 8.49 9.58
CA VAL A 195 9.76 9.86 9.63
C VAL A 195 9.64 10.53 8.27
N CYS A 196 9.41 11.85 8.24
CA CYS A 196 9.47 12.59 6.98
C CYS A 196 10.90 12.56 6.41
N ALA A 197 11.06 12.07 5.17
CA ALA A 197 12.34 11.93 4.50
C ALA A 197 12.97 13.27 4.09
N ASP A 198 12.16 14.33 4.06
CA ASP A 198 12.55 15.68 3.66
C ASP A 198 12.70 16.65 4.85
N ASP A 199 12.39 16.21 6.07
CA ASP A 199 12.58 17.01 7.28
C ASP A 199 14.04 16.92 7.75
N PRO A 200 14.79 18.04 7.85
CA PRO A 200 16.20 18.02 8.22
C PRO A 200 16.49 17.44 9.61
N GLU A 201 15.55 17.57 10.55
CA GLU A 201 15.68 17.04 11.92
C GLU A 201 15.44 15.52 11.94
N PHE A 202 14.45 15.04 11.18
CA PHE A 202 13.93 13.68 11.28
C PHE A 202 14.44 12.72 10.19
N ARG A 203 14.93 13.21 9.05
CA ARG A 203 15.36 12.36 7.92
C ARG A 203 16.55 11.46 8.23
N HIS A 204 17.20 11.61 9.38
CA HIS A 204 18.38 10.84 9.76
C HIS A 204 18.05 9.57 10.57
N TYR A 205 16.85 9.48 11.13
CA TYR A 205 16.36 8.30 11.84
C TYR A 205 16.16 7.13 10.87
N LYS A 206 16.53 5.92 11.30
CA LYS A 206 16.49 4.71 10.47
C LYS A 206 15.77 3.55 11.14
N ASP A 207 15.76 3.49 12.47
CA ASP A 207 15.06 2.46 13.23
C ASP A 207 14.28 3.08 14.41
N ILE A 208 13.26 2.36 14.89
CA ILE A 208 12.39 2.77 15.98
C ILE A 208 13.17 3.01 17.27
N GLN A 209 14.27 2.26 17.47
CA GLN A 209 15.14 2.39 18.63
C GLN A 209 15.95 3.69 18.65
N ASP A 210 16.08 4.38 17.51
CA ASP A 210 16.74 5.67 17.44
C ASP A 210 15.92 6.76 18.17
N LEU A 211 14.61 6.55 18.36
CA LEU A 211 13.72 7.51 19.00
C LEU A 211 13.89 7.56 20.53
N PRO A 212 13.72 8.74 21.16
CA PRO A 212 13.67 8.84 22.61
C PRO A 212 12.56 7.92 23.18
N PRO A 213 12.83 7.12 24.24
CA PRO A 213 11.88 6.13 24.74
C PRO A 213 10.51 6.71 25.13
N HIS A 214 10.49 7.94 25.65
CA HIS A 214 9.25 8.63 26.01
C HIS A 214 8.32 8.83 24.80
N ARG A 215 8.87 9.02 23.59
CA ARG A 215 8.08 9.20 22.37
C ARG A 215 7.30 7.93 22.02
N LEU A 216 7.93 6.76 22.18
CA LEU A 216 7.26 5.47 21.98
C LEU A 216 6.17 5.24 23.04
N ALA A 217 6.43 5.63 24.28
CA ALA A 217 5.45 5.52 25.36
C ALA A 217 4.21 6.43 25.12
N GLU A 218 4.42 7.65 24.63
CA GLU A 218 3.33 8.56 24.26
C GLU A 218 2.49 7.99 23.11
N ILE A 219 3.13 7.52 22.03
CA ILE A 219 2.45 6.91 20.88
C ILE A 219 1.61 5.70 21.32
N ARG A 220 2.22 4.77 22.07
CA ARG A 220 1.52 3.60 22.62
C ARG A 220 0.30 4.01 23.42
N ARG A 221 0.47 4.93 24.38
CA ARG A 221 -0.61 5.38 25.26
C ARG A 221 -1.75 6.03 24.48
N PHE A 222 -1.45 6.81 23.44
CA PHE A 222 -2.47 7.42 22.59
C PHE A 222 -3.39 6.37 21.95
N PHE A 223 -2.83 5.34 21.31
CA PHE A 223 -3.65 4.30 20.65
C PHE A 223 -4.39 3.40 21.65
N GLU A 224 -3.85 3.18 22.85
CA GLU A 224 -4.60 2.50 23.92
C GLU A 224 -5.80 3.34 24.43
N ASP A 225 -5.71 4.68 24.40
CA ASP A 225 -6.67 5.56 25.07
C ASP A 225 -7.71 6.20 24.14
N TYR A 226 -7.39 6.44 22.85
CA TYR A 226 -8.21 7.29 21.97
C TYR A 226 -9.64 6.79 21.72
N LYS A 227 -9.87 5.48 21.85
CA LYS A 227 -11.18 4.83 21.67
C LYS A 227 -11.84 4.40 22.99
N LYS A 228 -11.23 4.66 24.16
CA LYS A 228 -11.78 4.21 25.46
C LYS A 228 -13.17 4.76 25.77
N ASN A 229 -13.41 6.05 25.50
CA ASN A 229 -14.72 6.67 25.69
C ASN A 229 -15.76 6.26 24.61
N GLU A 230 -15.36 5.46 23.61
CA GLU A 230 -16.28 4.77 22.69
C GLU A 230 -16.67 3.37 23.21
N ASN A 231 -16.22 2.97 24.42
CA ASN A 231 -16.33 1.62 24.98
C ASN A 231 -15.68 0.54 24.11
N LYS A 232 -14.61 0.90 23.39
CA LYS A 232 -13.82 -0.01 22.56
C LYS A 232 -12.49 -0.29 23.23
N SER A 233 -12.01 -1.51 23.07
CA SER A 233 -10.71 -1.96 23.59
C SER A 233 -9.71 -2.04 22.45
N VAL A 234 -8.55 -1.42 22.67
CA VAL A 234 -7.39 -1.47 21.78
C VAL A 234 -6.20 -1.99 22.58
N ALA A 235 -5.51 -3.00 22.05
CA ALA A 235 -4.25 -3.50 22.59
C ALA A 235 -3.12 -3.14 21.62
N VAL A 236 -2.06 -2.54 22.14
CA VAL A 236 -0.84 -2.23 21.38
C VAL A 236 0.24 -3.18 21.86
N GLU A 237 0.87 -3.91 20.95
CA GLU A 237 1.97 -4.83 21.28
C GLU A 237 3.33 -4.12 21.25
N ASP A 238 4.43 -4.85 21.40
CA ASP A 238 5.76 -4.27 21.32
C ASP A 238 6.12 -3.81 19.90
N PHE A 239 6.71 -2.63 19.82
CA PHE A 239 7.15 -2.07 18.55
C PHE A 239 8.22 -2.97 17.91
N LEU A 240 8.06 -3.22 16.62
CA LEU A 240 8.97 -4.02 15.81
C LEU A 240 9.90 -3.11 14.98
N PRO A 241 11.09 -3.60 14.60
CA PRO A 241 12.11 -2.81 13.90
C PRO A 241 11.68 -2.40 12.48
N ALA A 242 12.49 -1.56 11.85
CA ALA A 242 12.22 -1.03 10.50
C ALA A 242 12.05 -2.12 9.42
N GLU A 243 12.74 -3.26 9.58
CA GLU A 243 12.62 -4.40 8.67
C GLU A 243 11.20 -4.97 8.65
N ALA A 244 10.60 -5.19 9.82
CA ALA A 244 9.22 -5.69 9.93
C ALA A 244 8.20 -4.72 9.29
N ALA A 245 8.44 -3.42 9.42
CA ALA A 245 7.62 -2.40 8.77
C ALA A 245 7.73 -2.47 7.24
N THR A 246 8.95 -2.66 6.74
CA THR A 246 9.22 -2.77 5.30
C THR A 246 8.53 -3.99 4.71
N ASP A 247 8.56 -5.13 5.41
CA ASP A 247 7.88 -6.36 5.00
C ASP A 247 6.35 -6.19 5.00
N ALA A 248 5.79 -5.53 6.02
CA ALA A 248 4.35 -5.23 6.09
C ALA A 248 3.88 -4.32 4.94
N ILE A 249 4.66 -3.29 4.60
CA ILE A 249 4.38 -2.42 3.45
C ILE A 249 4.40 -3.21 2.16
N LYS A 250 5.44 -4.03 1.95
CA LYS A 250 5.55 -4.86 0.75
C LYS A 250 4.36 -5.81 0.62
N HIS A 251 3.96 -6.45 1.71
CA HIS A 251 2.80 -7.33 1.72
C HIS A 251 1.51 -6.60 1.32
N SER A 252 1.25 -5.41 1.86
CA SER A 252 0.05 -4.64 1.50
C SER A 252 0.08 -4.10 0.06
N MET A 253 1.27 -3.84 -0.50
CA MET A 253 1.45 -3.54 -1.93
C MET A 253 1.09 -4.76 -2.81
N ASP A 254 1.53 -5.96 -2.43
CA ASP A 254 1.24 -7.20 -3.16
C ASP A 254 -0.27 -7.54 -3.13
N LEU A 255 -0.92 -7.34 -1.97
CA LEU A 255 -2.37 -7.47 -1.82
C LEU A 255 -3.11 -6.49 -2.72
N TYR A 256 -2.68 -5.23 -2.75
CA TYR A 256 -3.31 -4.20 -3.57
C TYR A 256 -3.19 -4.52 -5.06
N ALA A 257 -2.00 -4.96 -5.51
CA ALA A 257 -1.78 -5.37 -6.89
C ALA A 257 -2.73 -6.51 -7.29
N SER A 258 -2.91 -7.50 -6.41
CA SER A 258 -3.83 -8.63 -6.62
C SER A 258 -5.29 -8.16 -6.71
N TYR A 259 -5.71 -7.31 -5.77
CA TYR A 259 -7.04 -6.71 -5.73
C TYR A 259 -7.39 -5.92 -7.01
N ILE A 260 -6.45 -5.12 -7.53
CA ILE A 260 -6.65 -4.37 -8.78
C ILE A 260 -6.78 -5.31 -9.97
N VAL A 261 -5.92 -6.33 -10.08
CA VAL A 261 -5.97 -7.29 -11.20
C VAL A 261 -7.29 -8.06 -11.21
N GLU A 262 -7.78 -8.48 -10.04
CA GLU A 262 -9.08 -9.16 -9.92
C GLU A 262 -10.25 -8.24 -10.28
N SER A 263 -10.18 -6.97 -9.86
CA SER A 263 -11.22 -5.98 -10.15
C SER A 263 -11.30 -5.65 -11.64
N LEU A 264 -10.18 -5.67 -12.37
CA LEU A 264 -10.13 -5.42 -13.81
C LEU A 264 -10.58 -6.62 -14.66
N ARG A 265 -10.73 -7.81 -14.07
CA ARG A 265 -11.21 -9.03 -14.77
C ARG A 265 -12.73 -9.15 -14.80
N GLN A 266 -13.44 -8.36 -13.99
CA GLN A 266 -14.91 -8.33 -13.91
C GLN A 266 -15.47 -7.31 -14.91
#